data_AF-A0A1I5LL06-F1
#
_entry.id   AF-A0A1I5LL06-F1
#
_cell.length_a   1.000
_cell.length_b   1.000
_cell.length_c   1.000
_cell.angle_alpha   90.00
_cell.angle_beta   90.00
_cell.angle_gamma   90.00
#
_symmetry.space_group_name_H-M   'P 1'
#
loop_
_entity.id
_entity.type
_entity.pdbx_description
1 polymer ?
#
loop_
_entity_poly.entity_id
_entity_poly.type
_entity_poly.pdbx_seq_one_letter_code
_entity_poly.pdbx_strand_id
1 'polypeptide(L)'
;MNDQAQQLRRQMNKGKQQAKTIAVISGKGGVGKSNITLNVAIDLVNRGKKVLIFDLDIGMGNIDILLGLQSKYSIVDMFDQHLPIEEVIETTSTGLSYITAGSGLTDLFQMNEEKIHFFLDQFKHVLDRYDFIFFDMGAGATKESLFYILSADECFVVTTPEPTSMMDAYAIIKHVHSRNNDLPFYLIMNRVLTKKEGKIATERLKRVVYQFLKKDMMSLGQLSYDKIVSQAVSKQTPFVISDPKSTIAKEIHDLMSDYLTDPDAKPSVLQSGFISKLKKFIKER
;
A
#
# COMPACT_ATOMS: atom_id res chain seq x y z
N MET A 1 -14.05 -27.31 -27.46
CA MET A 1 -13.35 -28.06 -26.39
C MET A 1 -12.70 -27.18 -25.31
N ASN A 2 -12.37 -25.90 -25.55
CA ASN A 2 -11.76 -25.02 -24.54
C ASN A 2 -12.71 -24.41 -23.49
N ASP A 3 -14.03 -24.51 -23.68
CA ASP A 3 -15.01 -23.78 -22.85
C ASP A 3 -15.29 -24.45 -21.50
N GLN A 4 -15.32 -25.79 -21.45
CA GLN A 4 -15.57 -26.54 -20.21
C GLN A 4 -14.43 -26.42 -19.21
N ALA A 5 -13.17 -26.42 -19.68
CA ALA A 5 -12.00 -26.22 -18.81
C ALA A 5 -11.95 -24.79 -18.23
N GLN A 6 -12.36 -23.78 -19.00
CA GLN A 6 -12.48 -22.40 -18.51
C GLN A 6 -13.64 -22.23 -17.53
N GLN A 7 -14.79 -22.88 -17.78
CA GLN A 7 -15.91 -22.89 -16.84
C GLN A 7 -15.58 -23.61 -15.54
N LEU A 8 -14.88 -24.75 -15.59
CA LEU A 8 -14.39 -25.46 -14.41
C LEU A 8 -13.37 -24.64 -13.62
N ARG A 9 -12.41 -23.96 -14.29
CA ARG A 9 -11.48 -23.03 -13.61
C ARG A 9 -12.21 -21.84 -12.98
N ARG A 10 -13.23 -21.29 -13.65
CA ARG A 10 -14.08 -20.23 -13.09
C ARG A 10 -14.91 -20.73 -11.89
N GLN A 11 -15.40 -21.97 -11.92
CA GLN A 11 -16.13 -22.58 -10.81
C GLN A 11 -15.21 -22.94 -9.62
N MET A 12 -13.99 -23.39 -9.88
CA MET A 12 -12.97 -23.64 -8.85
C MET A 12 -12.43 -22.34 -8.23
N ASN A 13 -12.33 -21.25 -9.01
CA ASN A 13 -11.90 -19.94 -8.52
C ASN A 13 -13.02 -19.12 -7.87
N LYS A 14 -14.29 -19.49 -8.04
CA LYS A 14 -15.46 -18.80 -7.44
C LYS A 14 -15.52 -18.86 -5.91
N GLY A 15 -14.62 -19.61 -5.26
CA GLY A 15 -14.50 -19.70 -3.81
C GLY A 15 -13.13 -19.32 -3.23
N LYS A 16 -12.17 -18.89 -4.07
CA LYS A 16 -10.87 -18.41 -3.57
C LYS A 16 -10.94 -16.91 -3.35
N GLN A 17 -10.84 -16.50 -2.10
CA GLN A 17 -10.76 -15.10 -1.72
C GLN A 17 -9.41 -14.56 -2.21
N GLN A 18 -9.45 -13.58 -3.12
CA GLN A 18 -8.23 -12.90 -3.57
C GLN A 18 -7.78 -11.91 -2.51
N ALA A 19 -6.46 -11.67 -2.43
CA ALA A 19 -5.90 -10.65 -1.58
C ALA A 19 -6.55 -9.29 -1.84
N LYS A 20 -6.86 -8.57 -0.76
CA LYS A 20 -7.21 -7.14 -0.83
C LYS A 20 -5.95 -6.35 -1.18
N THR A 21 -5.99 -5.59 -2.27
CA THR A 21 -4.85 -4.77 -2.71
C THR A 21 -4.98 -3.32 -2.27
N ILE A 22 -3.99 -2.80 -1.56
CA ILE A 22 -4.00 -1.46 -0.95
C ILE A 22 -2.77 -0.69 -1.43
N ALA A 23 -2.98 0.41 -2.15
CA ALA A 23 -1.89 1.33 -2.46
C ALA A 23 -1.73 2.35 -1.32
N VAL A 24 -0.54 2.45 -0.74
CA VAL A 24 -0.23 3.47 0.28
C VAL A 24 0.49 4.62 -0.40
N ILE A 25 -0.13 5.79 -0.39
CA ILE A 25 0.35 6.97 -1.12
C ILE A 25 0.53 8.17 -0.20
N SER A 26 1.41 9.08 -0.59
CA SER A 26 1.53 10.41 0.00
C SER A 26 1.85 11.45 -1.07
N GLY A 27 1.43 12.70 -0.84
CA GLY A 27 1.75 13.80 -1.74
C GLY A 27 3.22 14.24 -1.68
N LYS A 28 3.87 14.03 -0.52
CA LYS A 28 5.22 14.47 -0.22
C LYS A 28 6.01 13.37 0.50
N GLY A 29 7.34 13.42 0.39
CA GLY A 29 8.25 12.64 1.21
C GLY A 29 8.23 13.06 2.69
N GLY A 30 8.64 12.16 3.58
CA GLY A 30 8.84 12.48 5.00
C GLY A 30 7.58 12.52 5.88
N VAL A 31 6.39 12.22 5.33
CA VAL A 31 5.13 12.13 6.11
C VAL A 31 5.01 10.84 6.94
N GLY A 32 5.93 9.88 6.76
CA GLY A 32 5.95 8.61 7.51
C GLY A 32 5.23 7.43 6.85
N LYS A 33 4.93 7.53 5.55
CA LYS A 33 4.23 6.51 4.75
C LYS A 33 4.78 5.09 4.94
N SER A 34 6.04 4.81 4.61
CA SER A 34 6.64 3.47 4.74
C SER A 34 6.63 2.94 6.17
N ASN A 35 6.83 3.83 7.16
CA ASN A 35 6.69 3.48 8.57
C ASN A 35 5.28 3.02 8.91
N ILE A 36 4.26 3.74 8.44
CA ILE A 36 2.86 3.37 8.66
C ILE A 36 2.52 2.09 7.93
N THR A 37 2.90 1.94 6.64
CA THR A 37 2.68 0.73 5.85
C THR A 37 3.21 -0.50 6.58
N LEU A 38 4.44 -0.43 7.07
CA LEU A 38 5.08 -1.53 7.77
C LEU A 38 4.38 -1.89 9.09
N ASN A 39 4.08 -0.90 9.92
CA ASN A 39 3.46 -1.15 11.23
C ASN A 39 2.00 -1.60 11.13
N VAL A 40 1.24 -1.10 10.14
CA VAL A 40 -0.09 -1.61 9.79
C VAL A 40 -0.02 -3.06 9.34
N ALA A 41 0.91 -3.39 8.45
CA ALA A 41 1.08 -4.75 7.95
C ALA A 41 1.43 -5.74 9.08
N ILE A 42 2.31 -5.34 10.02
CA ILE A 42 2.65 -6.18 11.17
C ILE A 42 1.46 -6.34 12.12
N ASP A 43 0.65 -5.30 12.37
CA ASP A 43 -0.58 -5.44 13.17
C ASP A 43 -1.57 -6.43 12.53
N LEU A 44 -1.72 -6.40 11.20
CA LEU A 44 -2.52 -7.39 10.46
C LEU A 44 -1.96 -8.80 10.59
N VAL A 45 -0.64 -8.98 10.49
CA VAL A 45 0.03 -10.28 10.71
C VAL A 45 -0.22 -10.79 12.13
N ASN A 46 -0.15 -9.92 13.14
CA ASN A 46 -0.45 -10.27 14.53
C ASN A 46 -1.91 -10.70 14.74
N ARG A 47 -2.83 -10.31 13.84
CA ARG A 47 -4.22 -10.77 13.79
C ARG A 47 -4.41 -12.05 12.97
N GLY A 48 -3.33 -12.72 12.59
CA GLY A 48 -3.33 -13.96 11.82
C GLY A 48 -3.59 -13.77 10.33
N LYS A 49 -3.41 -12.56 9.78
CA LYS A 49 -3.51 -12.31 8.34
C LYS A 49 -2.19 -12.59 7.64
N LYS A 50 -2.26 -13.13 6.42
CA LYS A 50 -1.12 -13.25 5.52
C LYS A 50 -0.95 -11.94 4.77
N VAL A 51 0.17 -11.25 4.96
CA VAL A 51 0.40 -9.92 4.40
C VAL A 51 1.69 -9.91 3.58
N LEU A 52 1.61 -9.29 2.39
CA LEU A 52 2.76 -9.02 1.53
C LEU A 52 2.88 -7.50 1.30
N ILE A 53 4.08 -6.95 1.44
CA ILE A 53 4.39 -5.56 1.04
C ILE A 53 5.26 -5.57 -0.20
N PHE A 54 4.88 -4.80 -1.21
CA PHE A 54 5.75 -4.38 -2.30
C PHE A 54 6.28 -2.98 -1.97
N ASP A 55 7.59 -2.86 -1.73
CA ASP A 55 8.24 -1.56 -1.68
C ASP A 55 8.49 -1.09 -3.13
N LEU A 56 7.77 -0.05 -3.54
CA LEU A 56 7.80 0.50 -4.90
C LEU A 56 8.42 1.90 -4.93
N ASP A 57 9.10 2.31 -3.86
CA ASP A 57 9.94 3.51 -3.85
C ASP A 57 11.35 3.16 -4.40
N ILE A 58 11.41 2.79 -5.68
CA ILE A 58 12.65 2.33 -6.33
C ILE A 58 13.76 3.36 -6.11
N GLY A 59 14.96 2.90 -5.73
CA GLY A 59 16.14 3.73 -5.43
C GLY A 59 16.12 4.44 -4.08
N MET A 60 14.97 4.50 -3.40
CA MET A 60 14.80 5.08 -2.06
C MET A 60 14.00 4.17 -1.12
N GLY A 61 13.97 2.87 -1.43
CA GLY A 61 13.23 1.86 -0.68
C GLY A 61 13.65 1.84 0.78
N ASN A 62 12.67 1.67 1.67
CA ASN A 62 12.87 1.81 3.11
C ASN A 62 12.43 0.58 3.90
N ILE A 63 11.68 -0.36 3.33
CA ILE A 63 11.06 -1.44 4.12
C ILE A 63 12.11 -2.34 4.78
N ASP A 64 13.14 -2.78 4.04
CA ASP A 64 14.23 -3.59 4.58
C ASP A 64 15.10 -2.83 5.58
N ILE A 65 15.39 -1.56 5.32
CA ILE A 65 16.11 -0.65 6.24
C ILE A 65 15.36 -0.50 7.57
N LEU A 66 14.04 -0.31 7.52
CA LEU A 66 13.18 -0.17 8.70
C LEU A 66 13.06 -1.47 9.49
N LEU A 67 13.22 -2.62 8.82
CA LEU A 67 13.25 -3.95 9.43
C LEU A 67 14.64 -4.37 9.94
N GLY A 68 15.70 -3.66 9.55
CA GLY A 68 17.08 -4.03 9.88
C GLY A 68 17.54 -5.30 9.14
N LEU A 69 16.97 -5.55 7.97
CA LEU A 69 17.22 -6.76 7.17
C LEU A 69 17.92 -6.41 5.86
N GLN A 70 18.55 -7.42 5.26
CA GLN A 70 19.11 -7.35 3.92
C GLN A 70 18.40 -8.38 3.07
N SER A 71 17.83 -7.93 1.94
CA SER A 71 17.14 -8.81 1.01
C SER A 71 18.12 -9.35 -0.02
N LYS A 72 17.97 -10.61 -0.43
CA LYS A 72 18.85 -11.20 -1.45
C LYS A 72 18.61 -10.59 -2.83
N TYR A 73 17.35 -10.37 -3.16
CA TYR A 73 16.89 -9.80 -4.42
C TYR A 73 15.85 -8.72 -4.18
N SER A 74 15.77 -7.78 -5.11
CA SER A 74 14.78 -6.72 -5.14
C SER A 74 13.75 -6.92 -6.25
N ILE A 75 12.72 -6.08 -6.27
CA ILE A 75 11.79 -6.02 -7.41
C ILE A 75 12.51 -5.64 -8.71
N VAL A 76 13.56 -4.83 -8.66
CA VAL A 76 14.39 -4.50 -9.84
C VAL A 76 15.08 -5.76 -10.36
N ASP A 77 15.66 -6.58 -9.48
CA ASP A 77 16.27 -7.86 -9.87
C ASP A 77 15.24 -8.81 -10.47
N MET A 78 14.02 -8.85 -9.93
CA MET A 78 12.92 -9.63 -10.50
C MET A 78 12.72 -9.31 -11.97
N PHE A 79 12.71 -8.02 -12.32
CA PHE A 79 12.50 -7.56 -13.69
C PHE A 79 13.72 -7.75 -14.59
N ASP A 80 14.91 -7.38 -14.11
CA ASP A 80 16.10 -7.38 -14.96
C ASP A 80 16.65 -8.79 -15.18
N GLN A 81 16.52 -9.67 -14.17
CA GLN A 81 16.98 -11.06 -14.23
C GLN A 81 15.85 -12.06 -14.53
N HIS A 82 14.61 -11.58 -14.73
CA HIS A 82 13.43 -12.42 -14.99
C HIS A 82 13.19 -13.50 -13.91
N LEU A 83 13.45 -13.15 -12.64
CA LEU A 83 13.29 -14.09 -11.52
C LEU A 83 11.81 -14.32 -11.21
N PRO A 84 11.43 -15.54 -10.80
CA PRO A 84 10.08 -15.78 -10.28
C PRO A 84 9.85 -14.96 -9.01
N ILE A 85 8.61 -14.51 -8.78
CA ILE A 85 8.29 -13.63 -7.65
C ILE A 85 8.57 -14.28 -6.29
N GLU A 86 8.50 -15.60 -6.22
CA GLU A 86 8.84 -16.36 -5.02
C GLU A 86 10.29 -16.18 -4.58
N GLU A 87 11.22 -15.93 -5.50
CA GLU A 87 12.65 -15.74 -5.19
C GLU A 87 12.97 -14.35 -4.64
N VAL A 88 12.09 -13.36 -4.88
CA VAL A 88 12.28 -11.99 -4.40
C VAL A 88 11.44 -11.66 -3.17
N ILE A 89 10.58 -12.59 -2.74
CA ILE A 89 9.83 -12.46 -1.49
C ILE A 89 10.69 -12.92 -0.32
N GLU A 90 10.97 -12.00 0.59
CA GLU A 90 11.54 -12.29 1.89
C GLU A 90 10.43 -12.41 2.94
N THR A 91 10.65 -13.22 3.98
CA THR A 91 9.71 -13.36 5.09
C THR A 91 10.42 -13.15 6.42
N THR A 92 9.91 -12.20 7.19
CA THR A 92 10.44 -11.84 8.51
C THR A 92 10.07 -12.88 9.57
N SER A 93 10.71 -12.82 10.73
CA SER A 93 10.39 -13.68 11.88
C SER A 93 8.98 -13.50 12.43
N THR A 94 8.31 -12.37 12.15
CA THR A 94 6.91 -12.16 12.52
C THR A 94 5.93 -12.83 11.56
N GLY A 95 6.39 -13.31 10.40
CA GLY A 95 5.54 -13.85 9.34
C GLY A 95 5.09 -12.82 8.31
N LEU A 96 5.53 -11.55 8.42
CA LEU A 96 5.35 -10.55 7.37
C LEU A 96 6.22 -10.92 6.16
N SER A 97 5.62 -10.97 4.97
CA SER A 97 6.34 -11.09 3.71
C SER A 97 6.52 -9.71 3.06
N TYR A 98 7.65 -9.50 2.40
CA TYR A 98 7.93 -8.25 1.69
C TYR A 98 8.84 -8.47 0.48
N ILE A 99 8.78 -7.52 -0.46
CA ILE A 99 9.69 -7.40 -1.60
C ILE A 99 10.29 -5.99 -1.51
N THR A 100 11.62 -5.89 -1.45
CA THR A 100 12.30 -4.60 -1.40
C THR A 100 12.37 -3.94 -2.79
N ALA A 101 12.39 -2.62 -2.82
CA ALA A 101 12.50 -1.85 -4.05
C ALA A 101 13.89 -2.03 -4.70
N GLY A 102 14.92 -2.27 -3.87
CA GLY A 102 16.32 -2.34 -4.29
C GLY A 102 16.99 -0.97 -4.39
N SER A 103 18.31 -0.97 -4.31
CA SER A 103 19.16 0.24 -4.38
C SER A 103 19.61 0.57 -5.82
N GLY A 104 18.87 0.10 -6.83
CA GLY A 104 19.20 0.31 -8.24
C GLY A 104 19.19 1.80 -8.61
N LEU A 105 20.01 2.18 -9.60
CA LEU A 105 20.00 3.54 -10.17
C LEU A 105 18.61 3.82 -10.77
N THR A 106 17.79 4.58 -10.05
CA THR A 106 16.42 4.96 -10.38
C THR A 106 16.22 5.45 -11.80
N ASP A 107 17.21 6.15 -12.33
CA ASP A 107 17.14 6.79 -13.65
C ASP A 107 17.14 5.78 -14.81
N LEU A 108 17.55 4.52 -14.55
CA LEU A 108 17.62 3.46 -15.55
C LEU A 108 16.43 2.50 -15.50
N PHE A 109 15.66 2.48 -14.41
CA PHE A 109 14.55 1.56 -14.28
C PHE A 109 13.26 2.17 -14.84
N GLN A 110 12.84 1.70 -16.01
CA GLN A 110 11.56 2.08 -16.62
C GLN A 110 10.66 0.85 -16.76
N MET A 111 9.40 1.02 -16.36
CA MET A 111 8.36 0.02 -16.62
C MET A 111 7.88 0.13 -18.07
N ASN A 112 8.32 -0.82 -18.90
CA ASN A 112 7.80 -1.03 -20.24
C ASN A 112 6.66 -2.07 -20.26
N GLU A 113 6.01 -2.26 -21.40
CA GLU A 113 4.88 -3.17 -21.54
C GLU A 113 5.26 -4.64 -21.21
N GLU A 114 6.45 -5.08 -21.61
CA GLU A 114 6.99 -6.41 -21.30
C GLU A 114 7.12 -6.65 -19.79
N LYS A 115 7.75 -5.72 -19.06
CA LYS A 115 7.88 -5.79 -17.60
C LYS A 115 6.51 -5.77 -16.92
N ILE A 116 5.53 -5.02 -17.44
CA ILE A 116 4.17 -5.04 -16.89
C ILE A 116 3.50 -6.40 -17.13
N HIS A 117 3.65 -7.00 -18.30
CA HIS A 117 3.12 -8.34 -18.58
C HIS A 117 3.77 -9.40 -17.70
N PHE A 118 5.09 -9.34 -17.55
CA PHE A 118 5.83 -10.21 -16.65
C PHE A 118 5.35 -10.04 -15.20
N PHE A 119 5.24 -8.81 -14.70
CA PHE A 119 4.68 -8.51 -13.38
C PHE A 119 3.28 -9.12 -13.22
N LEU A 120 2.41 -8.95 -14.22
CA LEU A 120 1.05 -9.48 -14.19
C LEU A 120 0.99 -11.00 -14.11
N ASP A 121 1.91 -11.68 -14.78
CA ASP A 121 2.00 -13.14 -14.74
C ASP A 121 2.51 -13.60 -13.38
N GLN A 122 3.58 -12.98 -12.88
CA GLN A 122 4.13 -13.22 -11.55
C GLN A 122 3.12 -12.92 -10.42
N PHE A 123 2.40 -11.80 -10.50
CA PHE A 123 1.48 -11.35 -9.46
C PHE A 123 0.31 -12.32 -9.22
N LYS A 124 -0.09 -13.11 -10.23
CA LYS A 124 -1.11 -14.16 -10.08
C LYS A 124 -0.71 -15.21 -9.04
N HIS A 125 0.59 -15.46 -8.88
CA HIS A 125 1.10 -16.47 -7.97
C HIS A 125 0.94 -16.05 -6.51
N VAL A 126 0.87 -14.75 -6.22
CA VAL A 126 0.72 -14.23 -4.85
C VAL A 126 -0.72 -13.87 -4.48
N LEU A 127 -1.58 -13.54 -5.44
CA LEU A 127 -2.95 -13.09 -5.18
C LEU A 127 -3.80 -14.06 -4.34
N ASP A 128 -3.61 -15.36 -4.50
CA ASP A 128 -4.36 -16.39 -3.77
C ASP A 128 -3.65 -16.84 -2.47
N ARG A 129 -2.46 -16.30 -2.18
CA ARG A 129 -1.61 -16.72 -1.04
C ARG A 129 -1.70 -15.77 0.15
N TYR A 130 -2.10 -14.53 -0.08
CA TYR A 130 -2.16 -13.47 0.93
C TYR A 130 -3.60 -12.98 1.12
N ASP A 131 -3.89 -12.46 2.31
CA ASP A 131 -5.15 -11.78 2.61
C ASP A 131 -5.06 -10.30 2.20
N PHE A 132 -3.88 -9.70 2.38
CA PHE A 132 -3.60 -8.30 2.07
C PHE A 132 -2.29 -8.16 1.31
N ILE A 133 -2.30 -7.32 0.27
CA ILE A 133 -1.11 -6.89 -0.46
C ILE A 133 -1.04 -5.37 -0.40
N PHE A 134 0.01 -4.85 0.21
CA PHE A 134 0.30 -3.42 0.25
C PHE A 134 1.30 -3.04 -0.83
N PHE A 135 1.03 -1.94 -1.53
CA PHE A 135 1.98 -1.28 -2.41
C PHE A 135 2.45 0.01 -1.74
N ASP A 136 3.66 0.01 -1.19
CA ASP A 136 4.27 1.19 -0.60
C ASP A 136 4.85 2.06 -1.72
N MET A 137 4.06 3.04 -2.19
CA MET A 137 4.41 3.84 -3.36
C MET A 137 5.46 4.89 -3.02
N GLY A 138 6.35 5.28 -3.93
CA GLY A 138 7.20 6.46 -3.72
C GLY A 138 6.40 7.76 -3.50
N ALA A 139 7.07 8.84 -3.09
CA ALA A 139 6.42 10.13 -2.89
C ALA A 139 5.86 10.70 -4.21
N GLY A 140 4.59 11.14 -4.21
CA GLY A 140 3.91 11.65 -5.40
C GLY A 140 3.37 10.55 -6.34
N ALA A 141 2.91 10.94 -7.52
CA ALA A 141 2.54 10.02 -8.60
C ALA A 141 3.42 10.26 -9.82
N THR A 142 4.41 9.39 -10.03
CA THR A 142 5.05 9.26 -11.33
C THR A 142 4.11 8.53 -12.28
N LYS A 143 4.38 8.56 -13.60
CA LYS A 143 3.55 7.82 -14.56
C LYS A 143 3.61 6.32 -14.32
N GLU A 144 4.73 5.86 -13.78
CA GLU A 144 5.05 4.48 -13.46
C GLU A 144 4.38 4.07 -12.14
N SER A 145 4.36 4.90 -11.11
CA SER A 145 3.69 4.52 -9.85
C SER A 145 2.16 4.48 -10.00
N LEU A 146 1.62 5.25 -10.94
CA LEU A 146 0.18 5.44 -11.11
C LEU A 146 -0.59 4.17 -11.52
N PHE A 147 0.03 3.24 -12.26
CA PHE A 147 -0.69 2.01 -12.66
C PHE A 147 -0.96 1.09 -11.46
N TYR A 148 -0.05 1.02 -10.49
CA TYR A 148 -0.26 0.25 -9.26
C TYR A 148 -1.40 0.88 -8.45
N ILE A 149 -1.37 2.20 -8.30
CA ILE A 149 -2.38 2.97 -7.55
C ILE A 149 -3.76 2.77 -8.15
N LEU A 150 -3.93 2.97 -9.46
CA LEU A 150 -5.24 2.90 -10.12
C LEU A 150 -5.78 1.47 -10.23
N SER A 151 -4.91 0.46 -10.10
CA SER A 151 -5.29 -0.96 -10.11
C SER A 151 -5.63 -1.50 -8.72
N ALA A 152 -5.23 -0.83 -7.65
CA ALA A 152 -5.56 -1.22 -6.29
C ALA A 152 -7.08 -1.26 -6.06
N ASP A 153 -7.49 -1.99 -5.03
CA ASP A 153 -8.89 -1.98 -4.58
C ASP A 153 -9.21 -0.71 -3.83
N GLU A 154 -8.21 -0.12 -3.17
CA GLU A 154 -8.33 1.09 -2.36
C GLU A 154 -6.97 1.76 -2.14
N CYS A 155 -7.01 2.99 -1.66
CA CYS A 155 -5.83 3.80 -1.37
C CYS A 155 -5.81 4.29 0.08
N PHE A 156 -4.70 4.04 0.76
CA PHE A 156 -4.39 4.67 2.03
C PHE A 156 -3.58 5.94 1.77
N VAL A 157 -4.13 7.09 2.10
CA VAL A 157 -3.49 8.39 1.92
C VAL A 157 -2.89 8.83 3.24
N VAL A 158 -1.56 8.87 3.31
CA VAL A 158 -0.82 9.33 4.48
C VAL A 158 -0.45 10.80 4.31
N THR A 159 -0.80 11.63 5.29
CA THR A 159 -0.38 13.04 5.35
C THR A 159 -0.18 13.48 6.80
N THR A 160 0.17 14.74 7.02
CA THR A 160 0.29 15.36 8.35
C THR A 160 -0.56 16.64 8.42
N PRO A 161 -0.81 17.20 9.62
CA PRO A 161 -1.51 18.49 9.76
C PRO A 161 -0.75 19.69 9.15
N GLU A 162 0.48 19.50 8.67
CA GLU A 162 1.26 20.55 8.03
C GLU A 162 0.57 21.03 6.74
N PRO A 163 0.40 22.36 6.54
CA PRO A 163 -0.28 22.89 5.36
C PRO A 163 0.28 22.40 4.01
N THR A 164 1.61 22.29 3.88
CA THR A 164 2.24 21.82 2.63
C THR A 164 1.92 20.34 2.36
N SER A 165 2.04 19.48 3.39
CA SER A 165 1.69 18.06 3.31
C SER A 165 0.21 17.83 2.95
N MET A 166 -0.71 18.65 3.48
CA MET A 166 -2.13 18.59 3.11
C MET A 166 -2.39 19.02 1.65
N MET A 167 -1.70 20.05 1.17
CA MET A 167 -1.82 20.51 -0.22
C MET A 167 -1.33 19.44 -1.20
N ASP A 168 -0.18 18.83 -0.90
CA ASP A 168 0.37 17.76 -1.74
C ASP A 168 -0.53 16.51 -1.69
N ALA A 169 -1.11 16.18 -0.53
CA ALA A 169 -2.10 15.11 -0.40
C ALA A 169 -3.34 15.38 -1.28
N TYR A 170 -3.86 16.60 -1.30
CA TYR A 170 -4.95 16.96 -2.23
C TYR A 170 -4.54 16.82 -3.69
N ALA A 171 -3.33 17.24 -4.06
CA ALA A 171 -2.85 17.16 -5.44
C ALA A 171 -2.76 15.72 -5.95
N ILE A 172 -2.23 14.79 -5.13
CA ILE A 172 -2.16 13.38 -5.49
C ILE A 172 -3.55 12.75 -5.59
N ILE A 173 -4.47 13.05 -4.65
CA ILE A 173 -5.86 12.58 -4.70
C ILE A 173 -6.54 13.06 -5.98
N LYS A 174 -6.42 14.36 -6.30
CA LYS A 174 -6.95 14.93 -7.55
C LYS A 174 -6.41 14.20 -8.78
N HIS A 175 -5.10 13.91 -8.80
CA HIS A 175 -4.46 13.23 -9.91
C HIS A 175 -4.99 11.81 -10.11
N VAL A 176 -5.13 11.04 -9.03
CA VAL A 176 -5.64 9.67 -9.06
C VAL A 176 -7.13 9.65 -9.41
N HIS A 177 -7.92 10.48 -8.75
CA HIS A 177 -9.36 10.60 -8.96
C HIS A 177 -9.73 11.00 -10.40
N SER A 178 -8.92 11.85 -11.05
CA SER A 178 -9.14 12.24 -12.45
C SER A 178 -9.06 11.08 -13.45
N ARG A 179 -8.52 9.93 -13.04
CA ARG A 179 -8.37 8.72 -13.88
C ARG A 179 -9.16 7.52 -13.38
N ASN A 180 -9.39 7.43 -12.07
CA ASN A 180 -10.28 6.46 -11.47
C ASN A 180 -11.11 7.14 -10.38
N ASN A 181 -12.31 7.56 -10.76
CA ASN A 181 -13.25 8.24 -9.86
C ASN A 181 -13.71 7.31 -8.72
N ASP A 182 -13.85 6.01 -9.01
CA ASP A 182 -14.46 5.04 -8.10
C ASP A 182 -13.52 4.58 -6.99
N LEU A 183 -12.19 4.72 -7.16
CA LEU A 183 -11.19 4.27 -6.19
C LEU A 183 -11.44 4.86 -4.79
N PRO A 184 -11.66 4.04 -3.75
CA PRO A 184 -11.83 4.51 -2.37
C PRO A 184 -10.53 5.10 -1.81
N PHE A 185 -10.66 6.20 -1.05
CA PHE A 185 -9.55 6.82 -0.33
C PHE A 185 -9.81 6.79 1.17
N TYR A 186 -8.84 6.24 1.90
CA TYR A 186 -8.79 6.17 3.36
C TYR A 186 -7.67 7.07 3.87
N LEU A 187 -8.03 8.12 4.61
CA LEU A 187 -7.09 9.12 5.11
C LEU A 187 -6.50 8.70 6.46
N ILE A 188 -5.17 8.71 6.54
CA ILE A 188 -4.40 8.57 7.78
C ILE A 188 -3.70 9.90 8.07
N MET A 189 -4.13 10.57 9.14
CA MET A 189 -3.52 11.82 9.59
C MET A 189 -2.39 11.52 10.58
N ASN A 190 -1.14 11.56 10.14
CA ASN A 190 0.03 11.22 10.94
C ASN A 190 0.64 12.43 11.66
N ARG A 191 1.45 12.18 12.69
CA ARG A 191 2.20 13.18 13.47
C ARG A 191 1.32 14.28 14.07
N VAL A 192 0.14 13.89 14.54
CA VAL A 192 -0.79 14.80 15.20
C VAL A 192 -0.28 15.14 16.60
N LEU A 193 -0.22 16.43 16.96
CA LEU A 193 0.19 16.83 18.31
C LEU A 193 -0.96 16.73 19.32
N THR A 194 -2.18 17.01 18.86
CA THR A 194 -3.39 16.88 19.68
C THR A 194 -4.54 16.29 18.89
N LYS A 195 -5.37 15.45 19.52
CA LYS A 195 -6.56 14.86 18.86
C LYS A 195 -7.49 15.90 18.24
N LYS A 196 -7.53 17.13 18.76
CA LYS A 196 -8.33 18.23 18.22
C LYS A 196 -7.75 18.74 16.89
N GLU A 197 -6.44 18.96 16.83
CA GLU A 197 -5.75 19.37 15.61
C GLU A 197 -5.93 18.35 14.50
N GLY A 198 -5.71 17.06 14.78
CA GLY A 198 -5.86 15.99 13.80
C GLY A 198 -7.28 15.93 13.23
N LYS A 199 -8.30 16.01 14.08
CA LYS A 199 -9.71 16.10 13.62
C LYS A 199 -9.96 17.31 12.71
N ILE A 200 -9.47 18.49 13.08
CA ILE A 200 -9.63 19.71 12.27
C ILE A 200 -8.95 19.56 10.91
N ALA A 201 -7.72 19.04 10.88
CA ALA A 201 -6.96 18.83 9.65
C ALA A 201 -7.64 17.79 8.73
N THR A 202 -8.10 16.68 9.30
CA THR A 202 -8.84 15.63 8.58
C THR A 202 -10.11 16.19 7.94
N GLU A 203 -10.96 16.88 8.71
CA GLU A 203 -12.21 17.44 8.18
C GLU A 203 -11.97 18.55 7.17
N ARG A 204 -10.90 19.34 7.33
CA ARG A 204 -10.49 20.34 6.35
C ARG A 204 -10.12 19.68 5.01
N LEU A 205 -9.29 18.65 5.01
CA LEU A 205 -8.87 17.98 3.77
C LEU A 205 -10.06 17.29 3.09
N LYS A 206 -10.88 16.55 3.86
CA LYS A 206 -12.11 15.92 3.35
C LYS A 206 -13.04 16.95 2.70
N ARG A 207 -13.25 18.10 3.33
CA ARG A 207 -14.08 19.19 2.78
C ARG A 207 -13.54 19.71 1.46
N VAL A 208 -12.24 19.96 1.37
CA VAL A 208 -11.61 20.46 0.13
C VAL A 208 -11.75 19.43 -0.99
N VAL A 209 -11.46 18.16 -0.71
CA VAL A 209 -11.63 17.07 -1.68
C VAL A 209 -13.07 16.96 -2.16
N TYR A 210 -14.05 16.97 -1.25
CA TYR A 210 -15.46 16.94 -1.63
C TYR A 210 -15.89 18.16 -2.43
N GLN A 211 -15.49 19.37 -2.00
CA GLN A 211 -15.88 20.62 -2.64
C GLN A 211 -15.47 20.66 -4.12
N PHE A 212 -14.23 20.30 -4.41
CA PHE A 212 -13.63 20.43 -5.75
C PHE A 212 -13.73 19.17 -6.60
N LEU A 213 -13.73 17.98 -6.00
CA LEU A 213 -13.72 16.71 -6.72
C LEU A 213 -15.05 15.94 -6.63
N LYS A 214 -15.98 16.36 -5.76
CA LYS A 214 -17.21 15.61 -5.46
C LYS A 214 -16.94 14.16 -5.04
N LYS A 215 -15.80 13.94 -4.38
CA LYS A 215 -15.36 12.64 -3.87
C LYS A 215 -15.43 12.62 -2.35
N ASP A 216 -16.09 11.61 -1.80
CA ASP A 216 -16.03 11.31 -0.38
C ASP A 216 -14.74 10.56 -0.04
N MET A 217 -14.19 10.89 1.13
CA MET A 217 -13.01 10.25 1.69
C MET A 217 -13.36 9.69 3.07
N MET A 218 -12.91 8.47 3.31
CA MET A 218 -13.05 7.82 4.61
C MET A 218 -11.89 8.27 5.51
N SER A 219 -12.17 8.52 6.78
CA SER A 219 -11.12 8.77 7.77
C SER A 219 -10.77 7.43 8.40
N LEU A 220 -9.58 6.91 8.10
CA LEU A 220 -9.11 5.67 8.69
C LEU A 220 -8.65 5.89 10.13
N GLY A 221 -7.99 7.01 10.40
CA GLY A 221 -7.57 7.37 11.75
C GLY A 221 -6.57 8.50 11.80
N GLN A 222 -6.16 8.83 13.02
CA GLN A 222 -5.09 9.78 13.30
C GLN A 222 -4.03 9.09 14.16
N LEU A 223 -2.76 9.38 13.88
CA LEU A 223 -1.62 8.85 14.61
C LEU A 223 -0.89 10.00 15.27
N SER A 224 -0.68 9.87 16.58
CA SER A 224 -0.01 10.88 17.39
C SER A 224 1.46 10.98 17.03
N TYR A 225 2.01 12.19 17.13
CA TYR A 225 3.46 12.34 17.15
C TYR A 225 4.03 11.62 18.38
N ASP A 226 4.91 10.64 18.15
CA ASP A 226 5.54 9.88 19.20
C ASP A 226 7.05 9.75 18.91
N LYS A 227 7.88 10.11 19.90
CA LYS A 227 9.34 9.98 19.82
C LYS A 227 9.80 8.54 19.63
N ILE A 228 8.96 7.57 20.03
CA ILE A 228 9.21 6.15 19.86
C ILE A 228 9.38 5.79 18.39
N VAL A 229 8.69 6.48 17.47
CA VAL A 229 8.85 6.24 16.03
C VAL A 229 10.29 6.46 15.60
N SER A 230 10.89 7.60 15.96
CA SER A 230 12.30 7.87 15.62
C SER A 230 13.25 6.88 16.27
N GLN A 231 12.97 6.46 17.51
CA GLN A 231 13.79 5.46 18.21
C GLN A 231 13.71 4.08 17.54
N ALA A 232 12.52 3.67 17.10
CA ALA A 232 12.26 2.43 16.38
C ALA A 232 12.98 2.43 15.02
N VAL A 233 12.91 3.54 14.28
CA VAL A 233 13.66 3.72 13.02
C VAL A 233 15.17 3.60 13.27
N SER A 234 15.72 4.27 14.28
CA SER A 234 17.15 4.18 14.60
C SER A 234 17.59 2.78 15.03
N LYS A 235 16.71 2.01 15.67
CA LYS A 235 16.94 0.62 16.06
C LYS A 235 16.65 -0.37 14.93
N GLN A 236 16.12 0.11 13.79
CA GLN A 236 15.66 -0.72 12.68
C GLN A 236 14.72 -1.85 13.16
N THR A 237 13.82 -1.52 14.07
CA THR A 237 12.81 -2.43 14.60
C THR A 237 11.48 -1.69 14.64
N PRO A 238 10.43 -2.16 13.93
CA PRO A 238 9.12 -1.51 13.92
C PRO A 238 8.57 -1.26 15.33
N PHE A 239 7.96 -0.09 15.55
CA PHE A 239 7.52 0.33 16.89
C PHE A 239 6.39 -0.54 17.45
N VAL A 240 5.57 -1.18 16.61
CA VAL A 240 4.57 -2.16 17.07
C VAL A 240 5.22 -3.43 17.64
N ILE A 241 6.49 -3.70 17.30
CA ILE A 241 7.28 -4.81 17.84
C ILE A 241 8.08 -4.35 19.06
N SER A 242 8.83 -3.25 18.94
CA SER A 242 9.72 -2.80 20.02
C SER A 242 8.98 -2.22 21.22
N ASP A 243 7.87 -1.52 20.97
CA ASP A 243 7.13 -0.74 21.97
C ASP A 243 5.60 -0.90 21.79
N PRO A 244 5.06 -2.13 21.88
CA PRO A 244 3.64 -2.44 21.59
C PRO A 244 2.64 -1.73 22.51
N LYS A 245 3.09 -1.22 23.66
CA LYS A 245 2.25 -0.49 24.63
C LYS A 245 2.23 1.02 24.41
N SER A 246 3.05 1.54 23.48
CA SER A 246 3.10 2.95 23.12
C SER A 246 1.75 3.46 22.62
N THR A 247 1.55 4.77 22.70
CA THR A 247 0.31 5.39 22.22
C THR A 247 0.12 5.12 20.73
N ILE A 248 1.17 5.32 19.93
CA ILE A 248 1.08 5.12 18.48
C ILE A 248 0.85 3.65 18.08
N ALA A 249 1.43 2.68 18.81
CA ALA A 249 1.16 1.26 18.52
C ALA A 249 -0.31 0.90 18.80
N LYS A 250 -0.90 1.44 19.88
CA LYS A 250 -2.33 1.28 20.16
C LYS A 250 -3.19 1.97 19.11
N GLU A 251 -2.81 3.14 18.65
CA GLU A 251 -3.54 3.85 17.60
C GLU A 251 -3.52 3.10 16.26
N ILE A 252 -2.40 2.43 15.90
CA ILE A 252 -2.36 1.51 14.75
C ILE A 252 -3.33 0.34 14.96
N HIS A 253 -3.34 -0.24 16.16
CA HIS A 253 -4.24 -1.34 16.49
C HIS A 253 -5.72 -0.91 16.41
N ASP A 254 -6.08 0.24 16.96
CA ASP A 254 -7.45 0.76 16.91
C ASP A 254 -7.87 1.05 15.45
N LEU A 255 -6.99 1.73 14.70
CA LEU A 255 -7.19 2.03 13.28
C LEU A 255 -7.47 0.78 12.45
N MET A 256 -6.70 -0.30 12.65
CA MET A 256 -6.90 -1.55 11.91
C MET A 256 -8.08 -2.38 12.42
N SER A 257 -8.45 -2.24 13.70
CA SER A 257 -9.70 -2.84 14.21
C SER A 257 -10.90 -2.21 13.52
N ASP A 258 -10.95 -0.88 13.45
CA ASP A 258 -12.03 -0.15 12.77
C ASP A 258 -12.08 -0.52 11.28
N TYR A 259 -10.92 -0.52 10.61
CA TYR A 259 -10.81 -0.93 9.21
C TYR A 259 -11.38 -2.34 8.97
N LEU A 260 -11.01 -3.33 9.78
CA LEU A 260 -11.48 -4.72 9.57
C LEU A 260 -12.98 -4.91 9.86
N THR A 261 -13.63 -3.97 10.56
CA THR A 261 -15.09 -3.98 10.75
C THR A 261 -15.86 -3.36 9.60
N ASP A 262 -15.20 -2.56 8.75
CA ASP A 262 -15.78 -2.03 7.52
C ASP A 262 -16.15 -3.21 6.60
N PRO A 263 -17.43 -3.38 6.21
CA PRO A 263 -17.85 -4.45 5.30
C PRO A 263 -17.06 -4.44 3.99
N ASP A 264 -16.65 -3.25 3.54
CA ASP A 264 -15.92 -3.06 2.29
C ASP A 264 -14.43 -3.39 2.44
N ALA A 265 -13.86 -3.39 3.65
CA ALA A 265 -12.46 -3.74 3.89
C ALA A 265 -12.16 -5.25 3.78
N LYS A 266 -13.19 -6.11 3.77
CA LYS A 266 -12.99 -7.55 3.61
C LYS A 266 -12.47 -7.87 2.21
N PRO A 267 -11.57 -8.86 2.06
CA PRO A 267 -11.09 -9.26 0.74
C PRO A 267 -12.27 -9.68 -0.15
N SER A 268 -12.38 -9.07 -1.33
CA SER A 268 -13.59 -9.19 -2.16
C SER A 268 -13.70 -10.56 -2.84
N VAL A 269 -14.93 -11.07 -2.98
CA VAL A 269 -15.20 -12.40 -3.57
C VAL A 269 -15.19 -12.37 -5.11
N LEU A 270 -15.21 -11.19 -5.76
CA LEU A 270 -14.91 -10.89 -7.19
C LEU A 270 -15.79 -9.72 -7.67
N GLN A 271 -15.18 -8.70 -8.30
CA GLN A 271 -15.68 -7.97 -9.49
C GLN A 271 -14.60 -6.97 -9.94
N SER A 272 -13.80 -7.36 -10.94
CA SER A 272 -12.61 -6.65 -11.47
C SER A 272 -11.40 -6.55 -10.51
N GLY A 273 -10.74 -7.68 -10.24
CA GLY A 273 -9.51 -7.72 -9.44
C GLY A 273 -8.36 -6.90 -10.07
N PHE A 274 -7.37 -6.54 -9.26
CA PHE A 274 -6.18 -5.74 -9.61
C PHE A 274 -5.65 -6.00 -11.03
N ILE A 275 -5.48 -7.27 -11.41
CA ILE A 275 -5.01 -7.69 -12.74
C ILE A 275 -5.88 -7.17 -13.89
N SER A 276 -7.20 -7.19 -13.72
CA SER A 276 -8.14 -6.75 -14.77
C SER A 276 -8.12 -5.24 -14.97
N LYS A 277 -8.05 -4.47 -13.87
CA LYS A 277 -7.87 -3.01 -13.91
C LYS A 277 -6.53 -2.67 -14.55
N LEU A 278 -5.46 -3.38 -14.16
CA LEU A 278 -4.13 -3.17 -14.70
C LEU A 278 -4.06 -3.45 -16.21
N LYS A 279 -4.68 -4.55 -16.68
CA LYS A 279 -4.77 -4.86 -18.13
C LYS A 279 -5.52 -3.80 -18.93
N LYS A 280 -6.52 -3.13 -18.34
CA LYS A 280 -7.25 -2.04 -19.00
C LYS A 280 -6.34 -0.83 -19.24
N PHE A 281 -5.51 -0.47 -18.25
CA PHE A 281 -4.56 0.64 -18.37
C PHE A 281 -3.51 0.42 -19.47
N ILE A 282 -3.04 -0.81 -19.65
CA ILE A 282 -2.05 -1.12 -20.71
C ILE A 282 -2.66 -0.91 -22.10
N LYS A 283 -3.93 -1.29 -22.29
CA LYS A 283 -4.64 -1.17 -23.59
C LYS A 283 -5.03 0.27 -23.96
N GLU A 284 -5.04 1.18 -22.99
CA GLU A 284 -5.41 2.59 -23.19
C GLU A 284 -4.18 3.49 -23.44
N ARG A 285 -2.96 2.93 -23.46
CA ARG A 285 -1.74 3.60 -23.91
C ARG A 285 -1.54 3.45 -25.42
#